data_AF-A0A497RCH1-F1
#
_entry.id   AF-A0A497RCH1-F1
#
_cell.length_a   1.000
_cell.length_b   1.000
_cell.length_c   1.000
_cell.angle_alpha   90.00
_cell.angle_beta   90.00
_cell.angle_gamma   90.00
#
_symmetry.space_group_name_H-M   'P 1'
#
loop_
_entity.id
_entity.type
_entity.pdbx_description
1 polymer ?
#
loop_
_entity_poly.entity_id
_entity_poly.type
_entity_poly.pdbx_seq_one_letter_code
_entity_poly.pdbx_strand_id
1 'polypeptide(L)'
;MKLLIAALAFAFFIVCPRMAGITSIIANATDVDLVKLAVVGSLIAIPFVVAMVLIYSKYGLLAALGFAVLTDLLSALVIKEISIKAGVETLIVALFVIIGVRVASFVSKFIN
;
A
#
# COMPACT_ATOMS: atom_id res chain seq x y z
N MET A 1 5.78 24.78 12.39
CA MET A 1 6.83 24.43 11.39
C MET A 1 7.20 22.95 11.40
N LYS A 2 7.54 22.34 12.55
CA LYS A 2 7.90 20.90 12.64
C LYS A 2 6.83 19.94 12.10
N LEU A 3 5.56 20.20 12.37
CA LEU A 3 4.44 19.38 11.87
C LEU A 3 4.38 19.35 10.34
N LEU A 4 4.60 20.49 9.68
CA LEU A 4 4.53 20.60 8.23
C LEU A 4 5.64 19.78 7.56
N ILE A 5 6.86 19.85 8.11
CA ILE A 5 8.02 19.10 7.62
C ILE A 5 7.80 17.60 7.82
N ALA A 6 7.31 17.18 8.99
CA ALA A 6 7.01 15.79 9.27
C ALA A 6 5.88 15.24 8.37
N ALA A 7 4.82 16.03 8.15
CA ALA A 7 3.74 15.67 7.25
C ALA A 7 4.24 15.54 5.80
N LEU A 8 5.13 16.43 5.36
CA LEU A 8 5.71 16.37 4.02
C LEU A 8 6.59 15.13 3.83
N ALA A 9 7.45 14.81 4.81
CA ALA A 9 8.26 13.59 4.78
C ALA A 9 7.39 12.33 4.75
N PHE A 10 6.31 12.31 5.55
CA PHE A 10 5.35 11.21 5.53
C PHE A 10 4.61 11.10 4.19
N ALA A 11 4.24 12.23 3.57
CA ALA A 11 3.62 12.25 2.26
C ALA A 11 4.52 11.65 1.18
N PHE A 12 5.83 11.95 1.20
CA PHE A 12 6.79 11.32 0.29
C PHE A 12 6.94 9.82 0.53
N PHE A 13 6.80 9.36 1.77
CA PHE A 13 6.84 7.93 2.09
C PHE A 13 5.60 7.17 1.60
N ILE A 14 4.43 7.82 1.58
CA ILE A 14 3.19 7.24 1.03
C ILE A 14 3.35 6.95 -0.48
N VAL A 15 4.09 7.81 -1.19
CA VAL A 15 4.40 7.58 -2.61
C VAL A 15 5.37 6.41 -2.73
N CYS A 16 4.82 5.25 -3.06
CA CYS A 16 5.59 4.03 -3.24
C CYS A 16 5.52 3.53 -4.68
N PRO A 17 6.57 2.86 -5.20
CA PRO A 17 6.57 2.30 -6.56
C PRO A 17 5.42 1.30 -6.77
N ARG A 18 4.96 0.67 -5.69
CA ARG A 18 3.78 -0.19 -5.68
C ARG A 18 2.50 0.54 -6.06
N MET A 19 2.26 1.73 -5.53
CA MET A 19 1.06 2.51 -5.87
C MET A 19 1.06 2.80 -7.37
N ALA A 20 2.18 3.25 -7.93
CA ALA A 20 2.31 3.52 -9.36
C ALA A 20 2.04 2.26 -10.22
N GLY A 21 2.56 1.11 -9.81
CA GLY A 21 2.32 -0.16 -10.50
C GLY A 21 0.85 -0.60 -10.46
N ILE A 22 0.18 -0.52 -9.32
CA ILE A 22 -1.23 -0.91 -9.21
C ILE A 22 -2.14 0.08 -9.95
N THR A 23 -1.88 1.38 -9.87
CA THR A 23 -2.69 2.38 -10.58
C THR A 23 -2.62 2.19 -12.09
N SER A 24 -1.45 1.86 -12.66
CA SER A 24 -1.34 1.59 -14.11
C SER A 24 -2.06 0.31 -14.51
N ILE A 25 -1.96 -0.75 -13.71
CA ILE A 25 -2.68 -2.02 -13.94
C ILE A 25 -4.19 -1.79 -13.93
N ILE A 26 -4.71 -1.06 -12.92
CA ILE A 26 -6.14 -0.79 -12.80
C ILE A 26 -6.61 0.10 -13.95
N ALA A 27 -5.92 1.21 -14.21
CA ALA A 27 -6.30 2.15 -15.27
C ALA A 27 -6.38 1.45 -16.64
N ASN A 28 -5.41 0.58 -16.95
CA ASN A 28 -5.41 -0.20 -18.18
C ASN A 28 -6.53 -1.26 -18.23
N ALA A 29 -6.98 -1.76 -17.07
CA ALA A 29 -8.05 -2.76 -17.00
C ALA A 29 -9.46 -2.14 -17.00
N THR A 30 -9.62 -0.90 -16.54
CA THR A 30 -10.93 -0.21 -16.43
C THR A 30 -11.14 0.92 -17.44
N ASP A 31 -10.14 1.24 -18.26
CA ASP A 31 -10.14 2.37 -19.20
C ASP A 31 -10.38 3.74 -18.52
N VAL A 32 -10.00 3.85 -17.24
CA VAL A 32 -10.13 5.07 -16.45
C VAL A 32 -8.83 5.88 -16.50
N ASP A 33 -8.95 7.20 -16.60
CA ASP A 33 -7.81 8.11 -16.54
C ASP A 33 -6.95 7.91 -15.28
N LEU A 34 -5.64 7.76 -15.48
CA LEU A 34 -4.63 7.51 -14.45
C LEU A 34 -4.66 8.55 -13.32
N VAL A 35 -4.78 9.84 -13.68
CA VAL A 35 -4.72 10.94 -12.72
C VAL A 35 -6.00 10.97 -11.89
N LYS A 36 -7.16 10.84 -12.52
CA LYS A 36 -8.45 10.76 -11.81
C LYS A 36 -8.49 9.57 -10.85
N LEU A 37 -8.05 8.41 -11.30
CA LEU A 37 -7.98 7.21 -10.46
C LEU A 37 -7.06 7.44 -9.26
N ALA A 38 -5.86 7.99 -9.47
CA ALA A 38 -4.91 8.28 -8.40
C ALA A 38 -5.47 9.28 -7.39
N VAL A 39 -6.11 10.37 -7.82
CA VAL A 39 -6.67 11.39 -6.94
C VAL A 39 -7.83 10.83 -6.12
N VAL A 40 -8.82 10.22 -6.77
CA VAL A 40 -10.01 9.68 -6.08
C VAL A 40 -9.62 8.53 -5.15
N GLY A 41 -8.77 7.61 -5.62
CA GLY A 41 -8.26 6.51 -4.81
C GLY A 41 -7.47 6.98 -3.59
N SER A 42 -6.65 8.03 -3.73
CA SER A 42 -5.88 8.59 -2.61
C SER A 42 -6.78 9.25 -1.56
N LEU A 43 -7.85 9.94 -1.98
CA LEU A 43 -8.84 10.50 -1.04
C LEU A 43 -9.55 9.41 -0.25
N ILE A 44 -9.94 8.32 -0.92
CA ILE A 44 -10.54 7.14 -0.27
C ILE A 44 -9.53 6.45 0.66
N ALA A 45 -8.22 6.51 0.37
CA ALA A 45 -7.18 5.88 1.17
C ALA A 45 -6.91 6.59 2.52
N ILE A 46 -7.24 7.88 2.66
CA ILE A 46 -7.01 8.67 3.89
C ILE A 46 -7.51 7.94 5.17
N PRO A 47 -8.77 7.48 5.26
CA PRO A 47 -9.24 6.75 6.44
C PRO A 47 -8.45 5.47 6.73
N PHE A 48 -8.00 4.75 5.70
CA PHE A 48 -7.19 3.54 5.87
C PHE A 48 -5.78 3.85 6.39
N VAL A 49 -5.17 4.95 5.93
CA VAL A 49 -3.89 5.43 6.45
C VAL A 49 -4.03 5.78 7.93
N VAL A 50 -5.09 6.51 8.31
CA VAL A 50 -5.37 6.83 9.71
C VAL A 50 -5.59 5.56 10.54
N ALA A 51 -6.38 4.61 10.03
CA ALA A 51 -6.61 3.32 10.69
C ALA A 51 -5.29 2.55 10.90
N MET A 52 -4.42 2.50 9.90
CA MET A 52 -3.11 1.84 10.00
C MET A 52 -2.24 2.48 11.09
N VAL A 53 -2.20 3.81 11.19
CA VAL A 53 -1.46 4.52 12.23
C VAL A 53 -2.06 4.26 13.63
N LEU A 54 -3.39 4.21 13.75
CA LEU A 54 -4.06 3.88 15.02
C LEU A 54 -3.79 2.43 15.44
N ILE A 55 -3.78 1.49 14.50
CA ILE A 55 -3.43 0.09 14.73
C ILE A 55 -1.97 -0.02 15.18
N TYR A 56 -1.06 0.68 14.49
CA TYR A 56 0.35 0.75 14.87
C TYR A 56 0.52 1.28 16.30
N SER A 57 -0.18 2.36 16.63
CA SER A 57 -0.12 2.99 17.95
C SER A 57 -0.60 2.06 19.09
N LYS A 58 -1.64 1.25 18.85
CA LYS A 58 -2.22 0.36 19.88
C LYS A 58 -1.60 -1.04 19.94
N TYR A 59 -1.24 -1.61 18.79
CA TYR A 59 -0.88 -3.02 18.66
C TYR A 59 0.53 -3.23 18.08
N GLY A 60 1.25 -2.15 17.80
CA GLY A 60 2.63 -2.17 17.33
C GLY A 60 2.78 -2.51 15.84
N LEU A 61 4.04 -2.66 15.43
CA LEU A 61 4.45 -2.81 14.03
C LEU A 61 3.84 -4.03 13.34
N LEU A 62 3.79 -5.18 14.02
CA LEU A 62 3.30 -6.43 13.45
C LEU A 62 1.81 -6.38 13.11
N ALA A 63 1.01 -5.71 13.93
CA ALA A 63 -0.42 -5.55 13.67
C ALA A 63 -0.69 -4.58 12.52
N ALA A 64 0.07 -3.48 12.43
CA ALA A 64 -0.02 -2.55 11.31
C ALA A 64 0.38 -3.22 9.99
N LEU A 65 1.41 -4.07 10.02
CA LEU A 65 1.80 -4.89 8.88
C LEU A 65 0.74 -5.90 8.48
N GLY A 66 0.13 -6.58 9.46
CA GLY A 66 -1.00 -7.47 9.21
C GLY A 66 -2.16 -6.75 8.53
N PHE A 67 -2.50 -5.54 9.00
CA PHE A 67 -3.53 -4.71 8.37
C PHE A 67 -3.17 -4.30 6.93
N ALA A 68 -1.94 -3.88 6.69
CA ALA A 68 -1.47 -3.52 5.34
C ALA A 68 -1.58 -4.73 4.37
N VAL A 69 -1.14 -5.91 4.81
CA VAL A 69 -1.24 -7.13 4.01
C VAL A 69 -2.70 -7.51 3.75
N LEU A 70 -3.60 -7.32 4.72
CA LEU A 70 -5.03 -7.57 4.52
C LEU A 70 -5.62 -6.61 3.48
N THR A 71 -5.31 -5.32 3.54
CA THR A 71 -5.78 -4.35 2.53
C THR A 71 -5.25 -4.65 1.13
N ASP A 72 -4.05 -5.21 1.04
CA ASP A 72 -3.45 -5.63 -0.23
C ASP A 72 -4.15 -6.84 -0.86
N LEU A 73 -4.49 -7.83 -0.03
CA LEU A 73 -5.25 -8.99 -0.46
C LEU A 73 -6.67 -8.60 -0.88
N LEU A 74 -7.29 -7.69 -0.14
CA LEU A 74 -8.59 -7.11 -0.53
C LEU A 74 -8.49 -6.41 -1.88
N SER A 75 -7.46 -5.60 -2.10
CA SER A 75 -7.23 -4.96 -3.40
C SER A 75 -7.08 -5.98 -4.53
N ALA A 76 -6.29 -7.04 -4.32
CA ALA A 76 -6.12 -8.10 -5.31
C ALA A 76 -7.45 -8.82 -5.62
N LEU A 77 -8.31 -9.03 -4.62
CA LEU A 77 -9.64 -9.62 -4.80
C LEU A 77 -10.58 -8.70 -5.59
N VAL A 78 -10.64 -7.41 -5.25
CA VAL A 78 -11.48 -6.44 -5.98
C VAL A 78 -11.03 -6.30 -7.43
N ILE A 79 -9.72 -6.23 -7.68
CA ILE A 79 -9.18 -6.12 -9.05
C ILE A 79 -9.41 -7.41 -9.84
N LYS A 80 -9.36 -8.58 -9.19
CA LYS A 80 -9.65 -9.87 -9.85
C LYS A 80 -11.05 -9.92 -10.46
N GLU A 81 -12.03 -9.25 -9.86
CA GLU A 81 -13.39 -9.15 -10.41
C GLU A 81 -13.42 -8.35 -11.72
N ILE A 82 -12.49 -7.42 -11.90
CA ILE A 82 -12.37 -6.60 -13.10
C ILE A 82 -11.51 -7.30 -14.16
N SER A 83 -10.36 -7.85 -13.75
CA SER A 83 -9.43 -8.55 -14.64
C SER A 83 -8.61 -9.58 -13.86
N ILE A 84 -8.70 -10.85 -14.27
CA ILE A 84 -7.95 -11.95 -13.66
C ILE A 84 -6.43 -11.70 -13.77
N LYS A 85 -5.95 -11.16 -14.91
CA LYS A 85 -4.53 -10.85 -15.09
C LYS A 85 -4.06 -9.80 -14.09
N ALA A 86 -4.80 -8.69 -13.97
CA ALA A 86 -4.52 -7.61 -13.04
C ALA A 86 -4.56 -8.08 -11.57
N GLY A 87 -5.51 -8.95 -11.23
CA GLY A 87 -5.60 -9.58 -9.92
C GLY A 87 -4.39 -10.44 -9.58
N VAL A 88 -3.90 -11.24 -10.53
CA VAL A 88 -2.69 -12.07 -10.34
C VAL A 88 -1.44 -11.20 -10.18
N GLU A 89 -1.27 -10.17 -11.00
CA GLU A 89 -0.14 -9.22 -10.87
C GLU A 89 -0.17 -8.52 -9.51
N THR A 90 -1.34 -8.09 -9.05
CA THR A 90 -1.51 -7.46 -7.73
C THR A 90 -1.17 -8.43 -6.59
N LEU A 91 -1.56 -9.70 -6.72
CA LEU A 91 -1.26 -10.74 -5.75
C LEU A 91 0.24 -11.05 -5.68
N ILE A 92 0.93 -11.09 -6.82
CA ILE A 92 2.39 -11.26 -6.87
C ILE A 92 3.09 -10.10 -6.15
N VAL A 93 2.67 -8.86 -6.41
CA VAL A 93 3.23 -7.68 -5.74
C VAL A 93 2.99 -7.74 -4.22
N ALA A 94 1.80 -8.15 -3.77
CA ALA A 94 1.51 -8.32 -2.35
C ALA A 94 2.43 -9.36 -1.69
N LEU A 95 2.67 -10.50 -2.34
CA LEU A 95 3.60 -11.53 -1.84
C LEU A 95 5.04 -11.00 -1.75
N PHE A 96 5.51 -10.26 -2.76
CA PHE A 96 6.83 -9.64 -2.74
C PHE A 96 7.01 -8.68 -1.56
N VAL A 97 5.99 -7.89 -1.23
CA VAL A 97 6.04 -6.96 -0.09
C VAL A 97 6.10 -7.70 1.24
N ILE A 98 5.31 -8.77 1.41
CA ILE A 98 5.37 -9.62 2.62
C ILE A 98 6.78 -10.16 2.84
N ILE A 99 7.39 -10.70 1.78
CA ILE A 99 8.75 -11.22 1.81
C ILE A 99 9.73 -10.08 2.10
N GLY A 100 9.62 -8.96 1.38
CA GLY A 100 10.51 -7.81 1.52
C GLY A 100 10.52 -7.24 2.93
N VAL A 101 9.35 -7.11 3.57
CA VAL A 101 9.29 -6.65 4.97
C VAL A 101 9.92 -7.66 5.92
N ARG A 102 9.68 -8.96 5.71
CA ARG A 102 10.25 -10.00 6.57
C ARG A 102 11.77 -10.07 6.44
N VAL A 103 12.29 -9.92 5.22
CA VAL A 103 13.72 -9.81 4.94
C VAL A 103 14.28 -8.55 5.58
N ALA A 104 13.64 -7.39 5.42
CA ALA A 104 14.09 -6.15 6.03
C ALA A 104 14.17 -6.26 7.57
N SER A 105 13.13 -6.80 8.21
CA SER A 105 13.13 -7.02 9.67
C SER A 105 14.21 -8.02 10.11
N PHE A 106 14.49 -9.05 9.30
CA PHE A 106 15.54 -10.03 9.59
C PHE A 106 16.94 -9.43 9.43
N VAL A 107 17.22 -8.75 8.32
CA VAL A 107 18.52 -8.14 8.03
C VAL A 107 18.83 -7.01 8.99
N SER A 108 17.84 -6.20 9.36
CA SER A 108 18.04 -5.13 10.35
C SER A 108 18.48 -5.65 11.73
N LYS A 109 18.20 -6.92 12.08
CA LYS A 109 18.74 -7.55 13.30
C LYS A 109 20.24 -7.86 13.25
N PHE A 110 20.86 -7.86 12.06
CA PHE A 110 22.30 -8.05 11.89
C PHE A 110 23.06 -6.72 11.83
N ILE A 111 22.35 -5.61 11.72
CA ILE A 111 22.93 -4.25 11.64
C ILE A 111 22.94 -3.58 13.04
N ASN A 112 22.31 -4.20 14.04
CA ASN A 112 22.40 -3.90 15.48
C ASN A 112 21.94 -5.11 16.28
#